data_AF-D8RIR1-F1
#
_entry.id   AF-D8RIR1-F1
#
_cell.length_a   1.000
_cell.length_b   1.000
_cell.length_c   1.000
_cell.angle_alpha   90.00
_cell.angle_beta   90.00
_cell.angle_gamma   90.00
#
_symmetry.space_group_name_H-M   'P 1'
#
loop_
_entity.id
_entity.type
_entity.pdbx_description
1 polymer ?
#
loop_
_entity_poly.entity_id
_entity_poly.type
_entity_poly.pdbx_seq_one_letter_code
_entity_poly.pdbx_strand_id
1 'polypeptide(L)'
;MSESGVQAYIVPSEDAHQSEFIAECFTRRAYISGFTRSAGTAVITMEKAALWTDVSGSETISLILHDGAEELRRTLSAKEIQLTFVDRNLIDEIWLDGRPCPPKSPLRVHDMIYAGADVATKLSDARKKLSAAGSTGIRGGDVPHSPVAYAYTLVEMDKATLFTDVSKVTPDVEMHLENSSVTVKEYSVPLSTIQSSVVFFAIVTGSFRAGMLVEFWAWLKVKIVTEKAKLTEVEVGDELLCSRSNKEGFLETSFDTIFVLTVLGANGALVDDENLLLLDSGAQYTDGTTI
;
A
#
# COMPACT_ATOMS: atom_id res chain seq x y z
N MET A 1 -12.00 -4.75 -24.67
CA MET A 1 -12.91 -3.60 -24.94
C MET A 1 -14.02 -4.00 -25.89
N SER A 2 -13.77 -4.16 -27.20
CA SER A 2 -14.83 -4.47 -28.20
C SER A 2 -15.59 -5.77 -27.89
N GLU A 3 -14.87 -6.85 -27.59
CA GLU A 3 -15.45 -8.14 -27.15
C GLU A 3 -16.23 -8.03 -25.83
N SER A 4 -15.83 -7.07 -24.99
CA SER A 4 -16.44 -6.73 -23.70
C SER A 4 -17.63 -5.77 -23.83
N GLY A 5 -17.97 -5.33 -25.05
CA GLY A 5 -19.07 -4.39 -25.31
C GLY A 5 -18.84 -2.94 -24.88
N VAL A 6 -17.64 -2.57 -24.43
CA VAL A 6 -17.35 -1.23 -23.86
C VAL A 6 -16.66 -0.30 -24.85
N GLN A 7 -17.18 0.94 -24.97
CA GLN A 7 -16.70 2.00 -25.87
C GLN A 7 -15.61 2.87 -25.23
N ALA A 8 -15.58 2.90 -23.89
CA ALA A 8 -14.58 3.55 -23.06
C ALA A 8 -14.20 2.67 -21.86
N TYR A 9 -12.99 2.84 -21.35
CA TYR A 9 -12.46 2.14 -20.18
C TYR A 9 -11.68 3.10 -19.29
N ILE A 10 -11.85 2.97 -17.97
CA ILE A 10 -11.23 3.84 -16.96
C ILE A 10 -10.16 3.01 -16.24
N VAL A 11 -8.95 3.57 -16.12
CA VAL A 11 -7.81 2.95 -15.44
C VAL A 11 -7.34 3.91 -14.32
N PRO A 12 -7.77 3.71 -13.07
CA PRO A 12 -7.27 4.45 -11.91
C PRO A 12 -5.82 4.06 -11.57
N SER A 13 -5.16 4.82 -10.70
CA SER A 13 -3.89 4.40 -10.06
C SER A 13 -4.11 3.24 -9.09
N GLU A 14 -5.25 3.26 -8.41
CA GLU A 14 -5.50 2.60 -7.15
C GLU A 14 -5.77 1.09 -7.29
N ASP A 15 -5.42 0.33 -6.26
CA ASP A 15 -5.72 -1.09 -6.15
C ASP A 15 -7.08 -1.36 -5.48
N ALA A 16 -7.42 -2.64 -5.30
CA ALA A 16 -8.71 -3.06 -4.74
C ALA A 16 -8.81 -2.90 -3.21
N HIS A 17 -7.81 -2.29 -2.55
CA HIS A 17 -7.76 -2.03 -1.11
C HIS A 17 -7.61 -0.55 -0.77
N GLN A 18 -7.46 0.32 -1.79
CA GLN A 18 -7.14 1.75 -1.61
C GLN A 18 -5.80 1.96 -0.88
N SER A 19 -4.83 1.08 -1.16
CA SER A 19 -3.47 1.20 -0.61
C SER A 19 -2.81 2.53 -0.99
N GLU A 20 -2.12 3.15 -0.03
CA GLU A 20 -1.34 4.39 -0.20
C GLU A 20 -0.22 4.21 -1.23
N PHE A 21 0.52 3.10 -1.12
CA PHE A 21 1.47 2.63 -2.12
C PHE A 21 0.86 1.46 -2.92
N ILE A 22 1.21 1.32 -4.19
CA ILE A 22 0.63 0.31 -5.08
C ILE A 22 1.69 -0.73 -5.48
N ALA A 23 1.46 -2.00 -5.16
CA ALA A 23 2.33 -3.09 -5.59
C ALA A 23 2.45 -3.15 -7.13
N GLU A 24 3.65 -3.42 -7.65
CA GLU A 24 3.95 -3.26 -9.09
C GLU A 24 2.95 -4.00 -10.00
N CYS A 25 2.51 -5.20 -9.60
CA CYS A 25 1.53 -6.03 -10.29
C CYS A 25 0.16 -5.37 -10.54
N PHE A 26 -0.12 -4.26 -9.86
CA PHE A 26 -1.36 -3.47 -9.97
C PHE A 26 -1.17 -2.08 -10.59
N THR A 27 0.06 -1.68 -10.95
CA THR A 27 0.41 -0.38 -11.56
C THR A 27 -0.07 -0.20 -13.02
N ARG A 28 -1.25 -0.73 -13.34
CA ARG A 28 -1.87 -0.80 -14.68
C ARG A 28 -1.92 0.52 -15.42
N ARG A 29 -2.19 1.62 -14.70
CA ARG A 29 -2.18 2.99 -15.25
C ARG A 29 -0.78 3.37 -15.75
N ALA A 30 0.28 3.03 -15.02
CA ALA A 30 1.66 3.27 -15.45
C ALA A 30 2.02 2.40 -16.65
N TYR A 31 1.67 1.11 -16.65
CA TYR A 31 1.87 0.21 -17.79
C TYR A 31 1.20 0.73 -19.08
N ILE A 32 -0.07 1.13 -19.04
CA ILE A 32 -0.83 1.51 -20.24
C ILE A 32 -0.56 2.95 -20.74
N SER A 33 0.07 3.81 -19.94
CA SER A 33 0.30 5.23 -20.28
C SER A 33 1.75 5.70 -20.24
N GLY A 34 2.66 4.92 -19.66
CA GLY A 34 4.04 5.34 -19.37
C GLY A 34 4.18 6.38 -18.25
N PHE A 35 3.08 6.86 -17.65
CA PHE A 35 3.10 7.85 -16.59
C PHE A 35 3.24 7.20 -15.21
N THR A 36 4.30 7.52 -14.47
CA THR A 36 4.74 6.78 -13.26
C THR A 36 4.53 7.50 -11.92
N ARG A 37 4.02 8.74 -11.89
CA ARG A 37 3.73 9.46 -10.62
C ARG A 37 2.64 8.76 -9.79
N SER A 38 2.54 9.04 -8.48
CA SER A 38 1.55 8.45 -7.57
C SER A 38 0.10 8.60 -8.09
N ALA A 39 -0.44 9.82 -8.12
CA ALA A 39 -1.85 10.07 -8.46
C ALA A 39 -2.11 10.26 -9.98
N GLY A 40 -3.19 9.65 -10.50
CA GLY A 40 -3.75 9.96 -11.82
C GLY A 40 -4.74 8.93 -12.36
N THR A 41 -5.63 9.36 -13.26
CA THR A 41 -6.69 8.51 -13.85
C THR A 41 -6.63 8.57 -15.36
N ALA A 42 -6.39 7.44 -16.02
CA ALA A 42 -6.43 7.33 -17.47
C ALA A 42 -7.84 6.92 -17.94
N VAL A 43 -8.27 7.48 -19.07
CA VAL A 43 -9.52 7.10 -19.75
C VAL A 43 -9.19 6.82 -21.22
N ILE A 44 -9.53 5.62 -21.67
CA ILE A 44 -9.24 5.10 -23.01
C ILE A 44 -10.56 4.89 -23.73
N THR A 45 -10.70 5.39 -24.96
CA THR A 45 -11.81 5.09 -25.87
C THR A 45 -11.29 4.37 -27.11
N MET A 46 -12.19 3.94 -28.00
CA MET A 46 -11.81 3.32 -29.29
C MET A 46 -10.95 4.22 -30.20
N GLU A 47 -10.90 5.53 -29.96
CA GLU A 47 -10.19 6.50 -30.81
C GLU A 47 -9.12 7.33 -30.09
N LYS A 48 -9.21 7.48 -28.76
CA LYS A 48 -8.46 8.49 -28.00
C LYS A 48 -8.13 7.97 -26.60
N ALA A 49 -7.01 8.44 -26.05
CA ALA A 49 -6.69 8.32 -24.64
C ALA A 49 -6.53 9.71 -24.01
N ALA A 50 -6.89 9.82 -22.73
CA ALA A 50 -6.67 11.01 -21.91
C ALA A 50 -6.21 10.58 -20.51
N LEU A 51 -5.46 11.46 -19.84
CA LEU A 51 -4.92 11.23 -18.51
C LEU A 51 -5.15 12.48 -17.66
N TRP A 52 -5.75 12.31 -16.49
CA TRP A 52 -5.84 13.32 -15.46
C TRP A 52 -4.81 13.03 -14.36
N THR A 53 -4.25 14.08 -13.78
CA THR A 53 -3.31 14.07 -12.65
C THR A 53 -3.49 15.37 -11.87
N ASP A 54 -3.16 15.39 -10.58
CA ASP A 54 -2.98 16.67 -9.88
C ASP A 54 -1.75 17.39 -10.46
N VAL A 55 -1.79 18.72 -10.48
CA VAL A 55 -0.71 19.62 -10.90
C VAL A 55 -0.02 20.30 -9.72
N SER A 56 -0.61 20.21 -8.53
CA SER A 56 0.01 20.58 -7.26
C SER A 56 0.83 19.43 -6.68
N GLY A 57 1.83 19.75 -5.86
CA GLY A 57 2.56 18.77 -5.05
C GLY A 57 1.80 18.33 -3.79
N SER A 58 0.47 18.20 -3.91
CA SER A 58 -0.41 17.67 -2.86
C SER A 58 -0.96 16.35 -3.36
N GLU A 59 -0.76 15.27 -2.61
CA GLU A 59 -1.09 13.90 -3.08
C GLU A 59 -2.58 13.58 -2.94
N THR A 60 -3.40 14.38 -3.63
CA THR A 60 -4.85 14.23 -3.66
C THR A 60 -5.25 13.05 -4.55
N ILE A 61 -5.19 11.83 -4.02
CA ILE A 61 -5.70 10.63 -4.70
C ILE A 61 -7.22 10.78 -4.87
N SER A 62 -7.64 11.12 -6.10
CA SER A 62 -9.04 11.41 -6.44
C SER A 62 -9.85 10.13 -6.69
N LEU A 63 -10.06 9.40 -5.59
CA LEU A 63 -10.75 8.11 -5.56
C LEU A 63 -12.17 8.17 -6.14
N ILE A 64 -12.48 7.22 -7.02
CA ILE A 64 -13.88 6.89 -7.35
C ILE A 64 -14.42 5.95 -6.24
N LEU A 65 -14.62 6.50 -5.03
CA LEU A 65 -15.34 5.85 -3.91
C LEU A 65 -16.78 5.46 -4.32
N HIS A 66 -17.53 4.71 -3.49
CA HIS A 66 -18.93 4.38 -3.80
C HIS A 66 -19.77 5.63 -4.16
N ASP A 67 -19.64 6.71 -3.39
CA ASP A 67 -20.34 7.96 -3.63
C ASP A 67 -19.87 8.66 -4.91
N GLY A 68 -18.56 8.62 -5.20
CA GLY A 68 -17.98 9.15 -6.44
C GLY A 68 -18.31 8.31 -7.68
N ALA A 69 -18.46 6.99 -7.52
CA ALA A 69 -18.93 6.07 -8.56
C ALA A 69 -20.40 6.35 -8.88
N GLU A 70 -21.21 6.60 -7.86
CA GLU A 70 -22.61 7.00 -8.02
C GLU A 70 -22.76 8.41 -8.58
N GLU A 71 -21.92 9.38 -8.21
CA GLU A 71 -21.88 10.72 -8.83
C GLU A 71 -21.46 10.64 -10.30
N LEU A 72 -20.39 9.90 -10.61
CA LEU A 72 -19.95 9.63 -11.99
C LEU A 72 -21.06 8.93 -12.78
N ARG A 73 -21.70 7.90 -12.22
CA ARG A 73 -22.82 7.18 -12.82
C ARG A 73 -23.99 8.10 -13.12
N ARG A 74 -24.38 8.99 -12.19
CA ARG A 74 -25.43 10.01 -12.41
C ARG A 74 -25.04 10.98 -13.52
N THR A 75 -23.80 11.47 -13.51
CA THR A 75 -23.26 12.42 -14.49
C THR A 75 -23.16 11.83 -15.90
N LEU A 76 -22.82 10.55 -16.02
CA LEU A 76 -22.81 9.79 -17.27
C LEU A 76 -24.22 9.44 -17.74
N SER A 77 -25.11 9.00 -16.84
CA SER A 77 -26.51 8.68 -17.17
C SER A 77 -27.27 9.90 -17.69
N ALA A 78 -26.98 11.10 -17.16
CA ALA A 78 -27.51 12.37 -17.66
C ALA A 78 -27.04 12.73 -19.09
N LYS A 79 -26.11 11.96 -19.67
CA LYS A 79 -25.61 12.05 -21.05
C LYS A 79 -25.88 10.75 -21.84
N GLU A 80 -26.80 9.90 -21.36
CA GLU A 80 -27.15 8.60 -21.93
C GLU A 80 -25.98 7.58 -21.96
N ILE A 81 -24.92 7.82 -21.18
CA ILE A 81 -23.77 6.91 -21.05
C ILE A 81 -23.96 6.00 -19.84
N GLN A 82 -23.97 4.69 -20.06
CA GLN A 82 -24.05 3.70 -19.00
C GLN A 82 -22.65 3.38 -18.43
N LEU A 83 -22.50 3.51 -17.10
CA LEU A 83 -21.36 2.95 -16.38
C LEU A 83 -21.60 1.46 -16.11
N THR A 84 -20.68 0.60 -16.55
CA THR A 84 -20.79 -0.86 -16.49
C THR A 84 -19.51 -1.46 -15.90
N PHE A 85 -19.64 -2.38 -14.96
CA PHE A 85 -18.53 -3.16 -14.43
C PHE A 85 -18.13 -4.26 -15.40
N VAL A 86 -16.82 -4.56 -15.48
CA VAL A 86 -16.28 -5.67 -16.29
C VAL A 86 -15.61 -6.65 -15.33
N ASP A 87 -16.03 -7.91 -15.35
CA ASP A 87 -15.61 -8.93 -14.37
C ASP A 87 -14.11 -9.29 -14.42
N ARG A 88 -13.41 -8.86 -15.47
CA ARG A 88 -11.95 -9.00 -15.64
C ARG A 88 -11.33 -7.65 -15.94
N ASN A 89 -10.13 -7.41 -15.43
CA ASN A 89 -9.39 -6.19 -15.76
C ASN A 89 -8.82 -6.30 -17.18
N LEU A 90 -9.19 -5.38 -18.07
CA LEU A 90 -8.83 -5.45 -19.49
C LEU A 90 -7.36 -5.08 -19.75
N ILE A 91 -6.65 -4.50 -18.78
CA ILE A 91 -5.20 -4.29 -18.85
C ILE A 91 -4.47 -5.60 -18.54
N ASP A 92 -4.98 -6.39 -17.59
CA ASP A 92 -4.40 -7.69 -17.23
C ASP A 92 -4.47 -8.71 -18.38
N GLU A 93 -5.42 -8.55 -19.31
CA GLU A 93 -5.55 -9.37 -20.53
C GLU A 93 -4.53 -9.04 -21.62
N ILE A 94 -3.93 -7.84 -21.59
CA ILE A 94 -2.92 -7.39 -22.58
C ILE A 94 -1.51 -7.24 -22.00
N TRP A 95 -1.37 -7.23 -20.67
CA TRP A 95 -0.09 -7.23 -19.96
C TRP A 95 0.49 -8.66 -19.91
N LEU A 96 0.70 -9.24 -21.09
CA LEU A 96 1.03 -10.65 -21.31
C LEU A 96 2.40 -11.03 -20.72
N ASP A 97 3.46 -10.49 -21.28
CA ASP A 97 4.84 -10.73 -20.85
C ASP A 97 5.32 -9.57 -19.97
N GLY A 98 6.03 -9.89 -18.89
CA GLY A 98 6.65 -8.89 -18.00
C GLY A 98 5.69 -8.20 -17.03
N ARG A 99 4.48 -8.72 -16.80
CA ARG A 99 3.70 -8.31 -15.62
C ARG A 99 4.36 -8.86 -14.34
N PRO A 100 4.66 -8.01 -13.34
CA PRO A 100 5.15 -8.47 -12.04
C PRO A 100 4.15 -9.45 -11.40
N CYS A 101 4.65 -10.54 -10.82
CA CYS A 101 3.80 -11.43 -10.03
C CYS A 101 3.22 -10.70 -8.82
N PRO A 102 2.03 -11.06 -8.34
CA PRO A 102 1.57 -10.66 -7.01
C PRO A 102 2.64 -10.99 -5.95
N PRO A 103 2.89 -10.09 -4.97
CA PRO A 103 3.81 -10.33 -3.87
C PRO A 103 3.53 -11.67 -3.18
N LYS A 104 4.58 -12.31 -2.65
CA LYS A 104 4.50 -13.64 -1.99
C LYS A 104 5.11 -13.67 -0.59
N SER A 105 5.14 -12.52 0.07
CA SER A 105 5.61 -12.38 1.45
C SER A 105 4.73 -13.22 2.39
N PRO A 106 5.29 -14.13 3.21
CA PRO A 106 4.52 -14.98 4.09
C PRO A 106 3.84 -14.15 5.19
N LEU A 107 2.65 -14.59 5.61
CA LEU A 107 1.95 -13.98 6.74
C LEU A 107 2.66 -14.30 8.05
N ARG A 108 2.69 -13.32 8.96
CA ARG A 108 3.17 -13.49 10.33
C ARG A 108 2.12 -13.09 11.35
N VAL A 109 2.07 -13.83 12.47
CA VAL A 109 1.36 -13.42 13.68
C VAL A 109 2.07 -12.19 14.26
N HIS A 110 1.33 -11.17 14.68
CA HIS A 110 1.87 -10.04 15.43
C HIS A 110 1.83 -10.39 16.93
N ASP A 111 3.00 -10.37 17.60
CA ASP A 111 3.11 -10.76 19.01
C ASP A 111 2.15 -9.95 19.90
N MET A 112 1.54 -10.62 20.88
CA MET A 112 0.58 -10.05 21.83
C MET A 112 1.13 -8.82 22.56
N ILE A 113 2.45 -8.76 22.82
CA ILE A 113 3.08 -7.61 23.49
C ILE A 113 3.04 -6.32 22.65
N TYR A 114 2.87 -6.43 21.32
CA TYR A 114 2.70 -5.31 20.40
C TYR A 114 1.26 -5.19 19.88
N ALA A 115 0.56 -6.31 19.74
CA ALA A 115 -0.79 -6.36 19.16
C ALA A 115 -1.87 -5.74 20.06
N GLY A 116 -1.61 -5.55 21.36
CA GLY A 116 -2.44 -4.81 22.33
C GLY A 116 -3.74 -5.50 22.78
N ALA A 117 -4.27 -6.41 21.97
CA ALA A 117 -5.36 -7.34 22.30
C ALA A 117 -5.35 -8.53 21.34
N ASP A 118 -5.94 -9.65 21.74
CA ASP A 118 -6.12 -10.83 20.90
C ASP A 118 -7.20 -10.62 19.82
N VAL A 119 -7.24 -11.56 18.86
CA VAL A 119 -8.16 -11.52 17.72
C VAL A 119 -9.62 -11.69 18.16
N ALA A 120 -9.92 -12.53 19.16
CA ALA A 120 -11.29 -12.75 19.63
C ALA A 120 -11.88 -11.48 20.28
N THR A 121 -11.08 -10.78 21.07
CA THR A 121 -11.41 -9.47 21.66
C THR A 121 -11.68 -8.44 20.58
N LYS A 122 -10.79 -8.33 19.57
CA LYS A 122 -10.93 -7.42 18.42
C LYS A 122 -12.17 -7.72 17.57
N LEU A 123 -12.46 -8.99 17.31
CA LEU A 123 -13.69 -9.42 16.62
C LEU A 123 -14.94 -9.13 17.47
N SER A 124 -14.90 -9.32 18.79
CA SER A 124 -16.02 -8.95 19.67
C SER A 124 -16.28 -7.44 19.63
N ASP A 125 -15.24 -6.62 19.55
CA ASP A 125 -15.35 -5.17 19.49
C ASP A 125 -15.83 -4.68 18.13
N ALA A 126 -15.41 -5.30 17.02
CA ALA A 126 -15.98 -5.05 15.69
C ALA A 126 -17.47 -5.46 15.61
N ARG A 127 -17.87 -6.57 16.26
CA ARG A 127 -19.28 -6.99 16.36
C ARG A 127 -20.14 -6.05 17.21
N LYS A 128 -19.57 -5.44 18.26
CA LYS A 128 -20.24 -4.36 19.04
C LYS A 128 -20.31 -3.07 18.21
N LYS A 129 -19.28 -2.79 17.41
CA LYS A 129 -19.10 -1.59 16.59
C LYS A 129 -19.23 -1.94 15.11
N LEU A 130 -20.42 -2.36 14.64
CA LEU A 130 -20.70 -2.70 13.24
C LEU A 130 -20.65 -1.50 12.25
N SER A 131 -19.79 -0.53 12.54
CA SER A 131 -19.42 0.65 11.76
C SER A 131 -17.95 1.10 12.00
N ALA A 132 -17.14 0.38 12.79
CA ALA A 132 -15.76 0.79 13.11
C ALA A 132 -14.76 -0.39 13.21
N ALA A 133 -13.49 -0.11 12.90
CA ALA A 133 -12.51 -1.11 12.50
C ALA A 133 -12.11 -2.13 13.57
N GLY A 134 -12.10 -3.40 13.17
CA GLY A 134 -11.38 -4.49 13.83
C GLY A 134 -10.18 -4.94 12.98
N SER A 135 -9.17 -5.56 13.59
CA SER A 135 -8.01 -6.13 12.90
C SER A 135 -7.80 -7.60 13.28
N THR A 136 -7.26 -8.39 12.36
CA THR A 136 -7.06 -9.84 12.49
C THR A 136 -5.78 -10.25 13.22
N GLY A 137 -4.99 -9.29 13.74
CA GLY A 137 -3.72 -9.58 14.43
C GLY A 137 -2.55 -10.00 13.53
N ILE A 138 -2.75 -10.08 12.21
CA ILE A 138 -1.74 -10.50 11.23
C ILE A 138 -0.96 -9.29 10.66
N ARG A 139 0.24 -9.56 10.15
CA ARG A 139 1.02 -8.67 9.28
C ARG A 139 1.45 -9.42 8.02
N GLY A 140 1.65 -8.68 6.94
CA GLY A 140 2.21 -9.16 5.67
C GLY A 140 3.38 -8.28 5.21
N GLY A 141 3.62 -8.30 3.91
CA GLY A 141 4.56 -7.43 3.20
C GLY A 141 4.23 -7.42 1.70
N ASP A 142 2.96 -7.15 1.39
CA ASP A 142 2.44 -7.15 0.01
C ASP A 142 2.35 -5.75 -0.59
N VAL A 143 2.06 -4.74 0.22
CA VAL A 143 2.06 -3.34 -0.21
C VAL A 143 3.45 -2.76 0.12
N PRO A 144 4.15 -2.12 -0.83
CA PRO A 144 5.44 -1.49 -0.56
C PRO A 144 5.35 -0.59 0.67
N HIS A 145 6.36 -0.68 1.55
CA HIS A 145 6.48 0.11 2.76
C HIS A 145 5.42 -0.11 3.84
N SER A 146 4.48 -1.05 3.65
CA SER A 146 3.35 -1.29 4.54
C SER A 146 3.30 -2.76 4.98
N PRO A 147 3.33 -3.07 6.29
CA PRO A 147 3.47 -4.45 6.81
C PRO A 147 2.13 -5.21 6.77
N VAL A 148 1.51 -5.25 5.60
CA VAL A 148 0.10 -5.61 5.35
C VAL A 148 0.03 -6.65 4.24
N ALA A 149 -1.09 -7.36 4.16
CA ALA A 149 -1.34 -8.38 3.15
C ALA A 149 -2.57 -8.05 2.33
N TYR A 150 -2.57 -8.45 1.06
CA TYR A 150 -3.77 -8.39 0.22
C TYR A 150 -4.78 -9.42 0.72
N ALA A 151 -5.73 -8.94 1.53
CA ALA A 151 -6.73 -9.76 2.18
C ALA A 151 -8.01 -8.99 2.49
N TYR A 152 -9.15 -9.68 2.44
CA TYR A 152 -10.43 -9.17 2.94
C TYR A 152 -10.88 -9.99 4.15
N THR A 153 -11.47 -9.35 5.17
CA THR A 153 -12.07 -10.07 6.30
C THR A 153 -13.58 -9.87 6.30
N LEU A 154 -14.32 -10.97 6.21
CA LEU A 154 -15.75 -11.05 6.46
C LEU A 154 -15.97 -11.33 7.95
N VAL A 155 -16.52 -10.37 8.70
CA VAL A 155 -16.93 -10.57 10.10
C VAL A 155 -18.45 -10.71 10.17
N GLU A 156 -18.91 -11.89 10.52
CA GLU A 156 -20.32 -12.18 10.80
C GLU A 156 -20.54 -12.24 12.32
N MET A 157 -21.79 -12.35 12.78
CA MET A 157 -22.14 -12.32 14.21
C MET A 157 -21.57 -13.51 15.00
N ASP A 158 -21.48 -14.69 14.37
CA ASP A 158 -21.03 -15.94 14.96
C ASP A 158 -19.58 -16.28 14.54
N LYS A 159 -19.29 -16.26 13.23
CA LYS A 159 -17.99 -16.62 12.62
C LYS A 159 -17.26 -15.44 11.97
N ALA A 160 -16.04 -15.68 11.51
CA ALA A 160 -15.29 -14.77 10.65
C ALA A 160 -14.53 -15.54 9.56
N THR A 161 -14.33 -14.93 8.40
CA THR A 161 -13.57 -15.50 7.27
C THR A 161 -12.52 -14.52 6.77
N LEU A 162 -11.25 -14.94 6.72
CA LEU A 162 -10.15 -14.22 6.07
C LEU A 162 -9.98 -14.75 4.64
N PHE A 163 -10.14 -13.88 3.64
CA PHE A 163 -9.86 -14.17 2.23
C PHE A 163 -8.46 -13.63 1.90
N THR A 164 -7.50 -14.49 1.57
CA THR A 164 -6.12 -14.13 1.23
C THR A 164 -5.46 -15.22 0.35
N ASP A 165 -4.29 -14.96 -0.22
CA ASP A 165 -3.53 -15.99 -0.95
C ASP A 165 -3.10 -17.09 0.04
N VAL A 166 -3.68 -18.28 -0.10
CA VAL A 166 -3.48 -19.36 0.87
C VAL A 166 -2.03 -19.85 0.89
N SER A 167 -1.25 -19.61 -0.17
CA SER A 167 0.17 -19.98 -0.23
C SER A 167 1.07 -19.12 0.67
N LYS A 168 0.56 -18.00 1.21
CA LYS A 168 1.24 -17.15 2.19
C LYS A 168 0.97 -17.55 3.64
N VAL A 169 -0.01 -18.41 3.88
CA VAL A 169 -0.46 -18.77 5.23
C VAL A 169 0.51 -19.79 5.80
N THR A 170 1.23 -19.39 6.85
CA THR A 170 2.15 -20.27 7.58
C THR A 170 1.38 -21.10 8.61
N PRO A 171 1.86 -22.30 9.00
CA PRO A 171 1.16 -23.15 9.98
C PRO A 171 0.89 -22.45 11.32
N ASP A 172 1.80 -21.56 11.76
CA ASP A 172 1.60 -20.77 12.98
C ASP A 172 0.48 -19.73 12.83
N VAL A 173 0.30 -19.15 11.64
CA VAL A 173 -0.81 -18.23 11.33
C VAL A 173 -2.13 -18.98 11.18
N GLU A 174 -2.13 -20.15 10.53
CA GLU A 174 -3.30 -21.04 10.44
C GLU A 174 -3.79 -21.42 11.84
N MET A 175 -2.90 -21.98 12.68
CA MET A 175 -3.20 -22.32 14.07
C MET A 175 -3.65 -21.10 14.89
N HIS A 176 -3.08 -19.91 14.70
CA HIS A 176 -3.51 -18.69 15.39
C HIS A 176 -4.94 -18.26 15.01
N LEU A 177 -5.31 -18.42 13.73
CA LEU A 177 -6.64 -18.11 13.21
C LEU A 177 -7.69 -19.15 13.64
N GLU A 178 -7.36 -20.44 13.60
CA GLU A 178 -8.23 -21.52 14.07
C GLU A 178 -8.58 -21.36 15.56
N ASN A 179 -7.58 -21.09 16.41
CA ASN A 179 -7.78 -20.78 17.84
C ASN A 179 -8.68 -19.54 18.07
N SER A 180 -8.86 -18.70 17.04
CA SER A 180 -9.69 -17.50 17.06
C SER A 180 -11.04 -17.67 16.34
N SER A 181 -11.40 -18.89 15.93
CA SER A 181 -12.59 -19.20 15.10
C SER A 181 -12.65 -18.46 13.75
N VAL A 182 -11.49 -18.17 13.14
CA VAL A 182 -11.41 -17.52 11.82
C VAL A 182 -11.11 -18.57 10.74
N THR A 183 -11.98 -18.70 9.75
CA THR A 183 -11.75 -19.56 8.58
C THR A 183 -10.90 -18.85 7.54
N VAL A 184 -9.94 -19.54 6.91
CA VAL A 184 -9.18 -19.01 5.76
C VAL A 184 -9.83 -19.45 4.45
N LYS A 185 -9.83 -18.56 3.44
CA LYS A 185 -10.22 -18.85 2.05
C LYS A 185 -9.31 -18.12 1.07
N GLU A 186 -9.30 -18.60 -0.16
CA GLU A 186 -8.55 -18.02 -1.27
C GLU A 186 -9.02 -16.59 -1.63
N TYR A 187 -8.08 -15.69 -1.94
CA TYR A 187 -8.34 -14.29 -2.27
C TYR A 187 -9.14 -14.13 -3.58
N SER A 188 -8.92 -15.03 -4.54
CA SER A 188 -9.56 -14.98 -5.86
C SER A 188 -11.04 -15.43 -5.91
N VAL A 189 -11.65 -15.73 -4.75
CA VAL A 189 -13.09 -16.07 -4.67
C VAL A 189 -13.94 -14.86 -5.10
N PRO A 190 -14.83 -14.98 -6.11
CA PRO A 190 -15.63 -13.85 -6.59
C PRO A 190 -16.49 -13.24 -5.48
N LEU A 191 -16.41 -11.91 -5.31
CA LEU A 191 -17.15 -11.16 -4.29
C LEU A 191 -18.68 -11.29 -4.44
N SER A 192 -19.19 -11.63 -5.63
CA SER A 192 -20.60 -11.98 -5.87
C SER A 192 -21.09 -13.22 -5.10
N THR A 193 -20.16 -14.02 -4.56
CA THR A 193 -20.44 -15.16 -3.65
C THR A 193 -20.74 -14.69 -2.21
N ILE A 194 -20.46 -13.43 -1.89
CA ILE A 194 -20.56 -12.87 -0.53
C ILE A 194 -21.81 -11.98 -0.44
N GLN A 195 -22.77 -12.37 0.40
CA GLN A 195 -24.05 -11.64 0.53
C GLN A 195 -23.90 -10.32 1.31
N SER A 196 -24.77 -9.36 1.00
CA SER A 196 -24.64 -7.91 1.23
C SER A 196 -24.77 -7.43 2.70
N SER A 197 -24.10 -8.08 3.65
CA SER A 197 -24.09 -7.70 5.07
C SER A 197 -22.68 -7.89 5.65
N VAL A 198 -21.74 -7.12 5.11
CA VAL A 198 -20.29 -7.26 5.35
C VAL A 198 -19.70 -5.92 5.74
N VAL A 199 -18.76 -5.93 6.67
CA VAL A 199 -17.92 -4.78 7.00
C VAL A 199 -16.46 -5.14 6.74
N PHE A 200 -15.82 -4.41 5.82
CA PHE A 200 -14.43 -4.63 5.38
C PHE A 200 -13.48 -3.72 6.17
N PHE A 201 -12.32 -4.22 6.64
CA PHE A 201 -11.37 -3.42 7.44
C PHE A 201 -9.89 -3.74 7.24
N ALA A 202 -9.10 -2.65 7.23
CA ALA A 202 -7.65 -2.51 7.11
C ALA A 202 -7.33 -1.02 7.45
N ILE A 203 -6.24 -0.55 8.08
CA ILE A 203 -5.09 -1.08 8.86
C ILE A 203 -4.89 -0.13 10.08
N VAL A 204 -4.03 -0.47 11.06
CA VAL A 204 -3.51 0.50 12.07
C VAL A 204 -2.00 0.31 12.28
N THR A 205 -1.24 1.41 12.29
CA THR A 205 0.20 1.50 12.62
C THR A 205 0.44 2.30 13.91
N GLY A 206 1.67 2.26 14.44
CA GLY A 206 2.06 3.00 15.66
C GLY A 206 3.58 2.99 15.87
N SER A 207 4.13 4.02 16.52
CA SER A 207 5.54 4.38 16.40
C SER A 207 6.34 4.32 17.70
N PHE A 208 7.50 3.65 17.66
CA PHE A 208 8.62 3.78 18.61
C PHE A 208 9.95 3.54 17.87
N ARG A 209 11.06 4.12 18.39
CA ARG A 209 12.50 4.01 17.99
C ARG A 209 13.15 5.29 17.40
N ALA A 210 13.15 6.38 18.16
CA ALA A 210 13.83 7.64 17.77
C ALA A 210 15.38 7.64 17.88
N GLY A 211 16.00 6.65 18.54
CA GLY A 211 17.43 6.70 18.91
C GLY A 211 18.43 6.57 17.74
N MET A 212 18.10 5.77 16.72
CA MET A 212 19.04 5.44 15.62
C MET A 212 19.46 6.66 14.80
N LEU A 213 18.54 7.62 14.57
CA LEU A 213 18.84 8.83 13.79
C LEU A 213 19.97 9.67 14.43
N VAL A 214 20.13 9.62 15.76
CA VAL A 214 21.21 10.35 16.46
C VAL A 214 22.59 9.79 16.09
N GLU A 215 22.71 8.47 15.93
CA GLU A 215 23.94 7.79 15.52
C GLU A 215 24.29 8.14 14.07
N PHE A 216 23.29 8.10 13.18
CA PHE A 216 23.42 8.47 11.77
C PHE A 216 23.81 9.95 11.58
N TRP A 217 23.13 10.89 12.27
CA TRP A 217 23.47 12.31 12.19
C TRP A 217 24.88 12.61 12.74
N ALA A 218 25.35 11.85 13.74
CA ALA A 218 26.72 11.96 14.23
C ALA A 218 27.74 11.47 13.18
N TRP A 219 27.48 10.34 12.52
CA TRP A 219 28.30 9.82 11.41
C TRP A 219 28.37 10.81 10.24
N LEU A 220 27.21 11.30 9.76
CA LEU A 220 27.15 12.19 8.60
C LEU A 220 27.88 13.50 8.87
N LYS A 221 27.75 14.05 10.07
CA LYS A 221 28.48 15.25 10.50
C LYS A 221 30.00 15.03 10.50
N VAL A 222 30.49 13.86 10.91
CA VAL A 222 31.93 13.54 10.83
C VAL A 222 32.36 13.46 9.36
N LYS A 223 31.61 12.77 8.50
CA LYS A 223 31.94 12.63 7.08
C LYS A 223 32.02 13.97 6.34
N ILE A 224 30.98 14.80 6.46
CA ILE A 224 30.91 16.06 5.72
C ILE A 224 31.81 17.15 6.33
N VAL A 225 31.75 17.35 7.66
CA VAL A 225 32.42 18.51 8.29
C VAL A 225 33.89 18.21 8.62
N THR A 226 34.22 16.98 9.07
CA THR A 226 35.57 16.64 9.57
C THR A 226 36.44 15.93 8.53
N GLU A 227 35.89 14.93 7.84
CA GLU A 227 36.62 14.20 6.79
C GLU A 227 36.55 14.93 5.43
N LYS A 228 35.62 15.87 5.25
CA LYS A 228 35.32 16.55 3.97
C LYS A 228 35.08 15.56 2.83
N ALA A 229 34.41 14.45 3.16
CA ALA A 229 33.99 13.44 2.21
C ALA A 229 32.97 14.01 1.22
N LYS A 230 33.07 13.57 -0.05
CA LYS A 230 32.10 13.88 -1.09
C LYS A 230 31.12 12.72 -1.18
N LEU A 231 29.96 12.87 -0.58
CA LEU A 231 28.87 11.91 -0.63
C LEU A 231 27.69 12.53 -1.40
N THR A 232 27.01 11.73 -2.20
CA THR A 232 25.74 12.09 -2.82
C THR A 232 24.55 11.80 -1.89
N GLU A 233 23.41 12.42 -2.14
CA GLU A 233 22.13 12.10 -1.47
C GLU A 233 21.83 10.59 -1.49
N VAL A 234 22.16 9.90 -2.60
CA VAL A 234 21.95 8.45 -2.74
C VAL A 234 22.85 7.67 -1.78
N GLU A 235 24.16 7.96 -1.75
CA GLU A 235 25.10 7.29 -0.83
C GLU A 235 24.78 7.55 0.65
N VAL A 236 24.23 8.73 0.97
CA VAL A 236 23.74 9.06 2.32
C VAL A 236 22.43 8.32 2.65
N GLY A 237 21.58 8.07 1.66
CA GLY A 237 20.39 7.22 1.77
C GLY A 237 20.72 5.75 1.98
N ASP A 238 21.67 5.22 1.23
CA ASP A 238 22.14 3.83 1.33
C ASP A 238 22.74 3.55 2.73
N GLU A 239 23.53 4.46 3.29
CA GLU A 239 24.05 4.32 4.66
C GLU A 239 22.94 4.45 5.71
N LEU A 240 21.91 5.28 5.49
CA LEU A 240 20.75 5.35 6.38
C LEU A 240 19.94 4.04 6.36
N LEU A 241 19.74 3.45 5.17
CA LEU A 241 19.11 2.15 5.00
C LEU A 241 19.93 1.03 5.65
N CYS A 242 21.26 1.05 5.50
CA CYS A 242 22.18 0.16 6.18
C CYS A 242 22.10 0.33 7.72
N SER A 243 22.05 1.57 8.20
CA SER A 243 21.92 1.89 9.63
C SER A 243 20.59 1.39 10.23
N ARG A 244 19.54 1.29 9.40
CA ARG A 244 18.21 0.76 9.76
C ARG A 244 18.17 -0.77 9.71
N SER A 245 18.68 -1.39 8.66
CA SER A 245 18.67 -2.86 8.50
C SER A 245 19.53 -3.58 9.53
N ASN A 246 20.53 -2.90 10.09
CA ASN A 246 21.32 -3.39 11.23
C ASN A 246 20.60 -3.28 12.60
N LYS A 247 19.36 -2.79 12.69
CA LYS A 247 18.58 -2.76 13.95
C LYS A 247 17.66 -3.97 14.06
N GLU A 248 17.65 -4.59 15.25
CA GLU A 248 16.84 -5.77 15.55
C GLU A 248 15.37 -5.58 15.19
N GLY A 249 14.83 -6.48 14.37
CA GLY A 249 13.44 -6.46 13.94
C GLY A 249 13.13 -5.55 12.76
N PHE A 250 14.11 -4.95 12.07
CA PHE A 250 13.87 -4.22 10.81
C PHE A 250 13.20 -5.11 9.74
N LEU A 251 12.35 -4.50 8.90
CA LEU A 251 11.65 -5.16 7.80
C LEU A 251 11.92 -4.45 6.47
N GLU A 252 11.56 -3.16 6.37
CA GLU A 252 11.64 -2.32 5.17
C GLU A 252 11.59 -0.82 5.55
N THR A 253 11.74 0.10 4.60
CA THR A 253 11.42 1.53 4.82
C THR A 253 9.89 1.71 4.87
N SER A 254 9.37 2.68 5.63
CA SER A 254 7.92 2.96 5.68
C SER A 254 7.46 4.01 4.65
N PHE A 255 8.40 4.58 3.89
CA PHE A 255 8.22 5.28 2.61
C PHE A 255 9.60 5.39 1.93
N ASP A 256 9.64 5.77 0.65
CA ASP A 256 10.91 6.12 -0.02
C ASP A 256 11.58 7.32 0.66
N THR A 257 12.87 7.21 0.97
CA THR A 257 13.59 8.26 1.72
C THR A 257 13.77 9.51 0.88
N ILE A 258 13.25 10.64 1.39
CA ILE A 258 13.27 11.93 0.69
C ILE A 258 14.47 12.74 1.18
N PHE A 259 15.35 13.09 0.25
CA PHE A 259 16.37 14.11 0.42
C PHE A 259 16.03 15.37 -0.37
N VAL A 260 16.29 16.54 0.21
CA VAL A 260 16.25 17.82 -0.51
C VAL A 260 17.38 18.71 -0.05
N LEU A 261 18.37 18.97 -0.90
CA LEU A 261 19.25 20.14 -0.77
C LEU A 261 18.50 21.40 -1.23
N THR A 262 18.59 22.50 -0.46
CA THR A 262 17.83 23.75 -0.71
C THR A 262 18.07 24.47 -2.04
N VAL A 263 18.98 24.00 -2.90
CA VAL A 263 19.39 24.69 -4.15
C VAL A 263 19.15 23.84 -5.40
N LEU A 264 18.94 22.52 -5.27
CA LEU A 264 18.80 21.59 -6.41
C LEU A 264 17.73 20.53 -6.12
N GLY A 265 16.58 20.63 -6.80
CA GLY A 265 15.56 19.57 -6.79
C GLY A 265 15.89 18.43 -7.76
N ALA A 266 17.01 17.74 -7.55
CA ALA A 266 17.48 16.67 -8.43
C ALA A 266 18.32 15.61 -7.68
N ASN A 267 17.75 14.40 -7.57
CA ASN A 267 18.34 13.24 -6.89
C ASN A 267 19.81 13.02 -7.28
N GLY A 268 20.69 12.98 -6.27
CA GLY A 268 22.13 12.75 -6.45
C GLY A 268 22.97 14.03 -6.40
N ALA A 269 22.46 15.11 -5.80
CA ALA A 269 23.30 16.24 -5.42
C ALA A 269 24.40 15.79 -4.44
N LEU A 270 25.54 16.49 -4.43
CA LEU A 270 26.55 16.30 -3.39
C LEU A 270 26.09 16.98 -2.11
N VAL A 271 26.22 16.28 -0.98
CA VAL A 271 25.95 16.81 0.36
C VAL A 271 27.20 17.55 0.87
N ASP A 272 27.00 18.75 1.41
CA ASP A 272 28.05 19.62 1.96
C ASP A 272 27.59 20.30 3.27
N ASP A 273 28.44 21.15 3.84
CA ASP A 273 28.17 21.94 5.05
C ASP A 273 27.89 23.43 4.77
N GLU A 274 27.59 23.79 3.51
CA GLU A 274 27.17 25.13 3.09
C GLU A 274 25.65 25.19 2.81
N ASN A 275 25.04 24.08 2.44
CA ASN A 275 23.62 23.94 2.08
C ASN A 275 22.76 23.31 3.20
N LEU A 276 21.46 23.64 3.22
CA LEU A 276 20.51 22.97 4.11
C LEU A 276 20.07 21.64 3.49
N LEU A 277 20.35 20.55 4.20
CA LEU A 277 19.87 19.20 3.92
C LEU A 277 18.55 18.96 4.67
N LEU A 278 17.47 18.74 3.94
CA LEU A 278 16.26 18.11 4.46
C LEU A 278 16.36 16.59 4.24
N LEU A 279 16.05 15.82 5.28
CA LEU A 279 15.92 14.36 5.26
C LEU A 279 14.58 14.01 5.90
N ASP A 280 13.70 13.38 5.14
CA ASP A 280 12.45 12.79 5.62
C ASP A 280 12.49 11.28 5.36
N SER A 281 12.25 10.45 6.38
CA SER A 281 12.54 9.01 6.28
C SER A 281 11.94 8.14 7.40
N GLY A 282 11.13 7.15 7.04
CA GLY A 282 10.56 6.19 8.00
C GLY A 282 10.93 4.73 7.75
N ALA A 283 10.68 3.85 8.72
CA ALA A 283 11.00 2.41 8.65
C ALA A 283 9.98 1.53 9.38
N GLN A 284 9.74 0.34 8.83
CA GLN A 284 8.91 -0.71 9.41
C GLN A 284 9.77 -1.69 10.23
N TYR A 285 9.31 -2.00 11.43
CA TYR A 285 9.92 -2.98 12.34
C TYR A 285 8.89 -4.03 12.78
N THR A 286 9.34 -5.09 13.45
CA THR A 286 8.49 -6.12 14.04
C THR A 286 7.56 -5.56 15.14
N ASP A 287 7.99 -4.50 15.83
CA ASP A 287 7.38 -3.85 16.99
C ASP A 287 6.70 -2.49 16.70
N GLY A 288 6.91 -1.89 15.53
CA GLY A 288 6.27 -0.62 15.16
C GLY A 288 6.74 0.00 13.84
N THR A 289 6.21 1.18 13.54
CA THR A 289 6.50 1.97 12.33
C THR A 289 7.10 3.31 12.73
N THR A 290 8.32 3.65 12.34
CA THR A 290 8.77 5.06 12.42
C THR A 290 8.32 5.81 11.18
N ILE A 291 7.90 7.06 11.38
CA ILE A 291 7.89 8.11 10.37
C ILE A 291 9.02 9.08 10.69
#